data_AF-A0A956YI33-F1
#
_entry.id   AF-A0A956YI33-F1
#
_cell.length_a   1.000
_cell.length_b   1.000
_cell.length_c   1.000
_cell.angle_alpha   90.00
_cell.angle_beta   90.00
_cell.angle_gamma   90.00
#
_symmetry.space_group_name_H-M   'P 1'
#
loop_
_entity.id
_entity.type
_entity.pdbx_description
1 polymer ?
#
loop_
_entity_poly.entity_id
_entity_poly.type
_entity_poly.pdbx_seq_one_letter_code
_entity_poly.pdbx_strand_id
1 'polypeptide(L)' 'MGSYTLDQVMKRWTRGSMTTEQAVGQTLLIVQDIARRVGTLEKMWEAERNGRKSSPDETEG' A
#
# COMPACT_ATOMS: atom_id res chain seq x y z
N MET A 1 -16.46 -3.87 10.77
CA MET A 1 -15.29 -4.25 11.60
C MET A 1 -14.33 -3.07 11.59
N GLY A 2 -13.87 -2.61 12.76
CA GLY A 2 -12.96 -1.47 12.83
C GLY A 2 -11.64 -1.74 12.10
N SER A 3 -11.06 -0.72 11.47
CA SER A 3 -9.74 -0.84 10.86
C SER A 3 -8.69 -0.97 11.96
N TYR A 4 -8.00 -2.11 12.02
CA TYR A 4 -6.85 -2.29 12.90
C TYR A 4 -5.56 -2.12 12.10
N THR A 5 -4.60 -1.43 12.69
CA THR A 5 -3.20 -1.48 12.21
C THR A 5 -2.61 -2.86 12.47
N LEU A 6 -1.53 -3.21 11.76
CA LEU A 6 -0.83 -4.49 11.98
C LEU A 6 -0.38 -4.64 13.44
N ASP A 7 0.12 -3.57 14.06
CA ASP A 7 0.50 -3.56 15.48
C ASP A 7 -0.69 -3.88 16.41
N GLN A 8 -1.87 -3.33 16.12
CA GLN A 8 -3.07 -3.62 16.89
C GLN A 8 -3.52 -5.08 16.72
N VAL A 9 -3.43 -5.63 15.51
CA VAL A 9 -3.71 -7.06 15.24
C VAL A 9 -2.78 -7.94 16.08
N MET A 10 -1.48 -7.69 16.01
CA MET A 10 -0.48 -8.48 16.74
C MET A 10 -0.73 -8.41 18.25
N LYS A 11 -0.90 -7.20 18.81
CA LYS A 11 -1.18 -7.03 20.25
C LYS A 11 -2.45 -7.76 20.68
N ARG A 12 -3.52 -7.69 19.89
CA ARG A 12 -4.79 -8.30 20.24
C ARG A 12 -4.75 -9.82 20.14
N TRP A 13 -4.06 -10.36 19.13
CA TRP A 13 -3.89 -11.79 18.96
C TRP A 13 -3.02 -12.39 20.07
N THR A 14 -1.87 -11.78 20.39
CA THR A 14 -1.00 -12.23 21.50
C THR A 14 -1.71 -12.19 22.86
N ARG A 15 -2.63 -11.23 23.06
CA ARG A 15 -3.44 -11.14 24.29
C ARG A 15 -4.64 -12.10 24.32
N GLY A 16 -4.84 -12.93 23.30
CA GLY A 16 -5.99 -13.83 23.18
C GLY A 16 -7.33 -13.13 22.93
N SER A 17 -7.32 -11.83 22.64
CA SER A 17 -8.51 -11.00 22.40
C SER A 17 -8.96 -10.97 20.93
N MET A 18 -8.35 -11.82 20.10
CA MET A 18 -8.62 -12.00 18.68
C MET A 18 -8.33 -13.46 18.32
N THR A 19 -9.24 -14.10 17.59
CA THR A 19 -9.01 -15.48 17.13
C THR A 19 -7.98 -15.51 16.01
N THR A 20 -7.42 -16.69 15.73
CA THR A 20 -6.48 -16.87 14.62
C THR A 20 -7.11 -16.46 13.28
N GLU A 21 -8.37 -16.81 13.03
CA GLU A 21 -9.10 -16.47 11.81
C GLU A 21 -9.29 -14.95 11.68
N GLN A 22 -9.59 -14.27 12.78
CA GLN A 22 -9.69 -12.81 12.81
C GLN A 22 -8.33 -12.14 12.54
N ALA A 23 -7.26 -12.66 13.13
CA ALA A 23 -5.91 -12.13 12.94
C ALA A 23 -5.43 -12.31 11.49
N VAL A 24 -5.69 -13.48 10.90
CA VAL A 24 -5.39 -13.78 9.50
C VAL A 24 -6.22 -12.88 8.58
N GLY A 25 -7.53 -12.80 8.80
CA GLY A 25 -8.43 -11.98 7.98
C GLY A 25 -8.03 -10.50 7.99
N GLN A 26 -7.72 -9.95 9.17
CA GLN A 26 -7.30 -8.55 9.28
C GLN A 26 -5.93 -8.32 8.64
N THR A 27 -4.98 -9.25 8.78
CA THR A 27 -3.67 -9.18 8.10
C THR A 27 -3.83 -9.16 6.58
N LEU A 28 -4.70 -10.01 6.02
CA LEU A 28 -4.98 -10.03 4.58
C LEU A 28 -5.56 -8.71 4.08
N LEU A 29 -6.48 -8.10 4.83
CA LEU A 29 -7.05 -6.79 4.48
C LEU A 29 -5.97 -5.69 4.48
N ILE A 30 -5.07 -5.71 5.47
CA ILE A 30 -3.94 -4.77 5.54
C ILE A 30 -3.01 -4.94 4.32
N VAL A 31 -2.67 -6.17 3.96
CA VAL A 31 -1.82 -6.45 2.78
C VAL A 31 -2.47 -5.99 1.49
N GLN A 32 -3.77 -6.22 1.32
CA GLN A 32 -4.50 -5.74 0.13
C GLN A 32 -4.52 -4.20 0.02
N ASP A 33 -4.67 -3.50 1.14
CA ASP A 33 -4.61 -2.03 1.17
C ASP A 33 -3.20 -1.53 0.79
N ILE A 34 -2.16 -2.12 1.37
CA ILE A 34 -0.77 -1.78 1.04
C ILE A 34 -0.49 -2.02 -0.44
N ALA A 35 -0.86 -3.19 -0.97
CA ALA A 35 -0.65 -3.51 -2.39
C ALA A 35 -1.34 -2.51 -3.31
N ARG A 36 -2.57 -2.09 -2.98
CA ARG A 36 -3.30 -1.06 -3.73
C ARG A 36 -2.57 0.28 -3.70
N ARG A 37 -2.11 0.71 -2.52
CA ARG A 37 -1.42 2.00 -2.35
C ARG A 37 -0.07 2.01 -3.08
N VAL A 38 0.69 0.93 -2.99
CA VAL A 38 1.94 0.76 -3.74
C VAL A 38 1.68 0.82 -5.24
N GLY A 39 0.68 0.09 -5.75
CA GLY A 39 0.34 0.14 -7.18
C GLY A 39 -0.08 1.53 -7.67
N THR A 40 -0.72 2.34 -6.81
CA THR A 40 -1.00 3.74 -7.13
C THR A 40 0.28 4.57 -7.23
N LEU A 41 1.21 4.42 -6.28
CA LEU A 41 2.49 5.12 -6.29
C LEU A 41 3.34 4.75 -7.50
N GLU A 42 3.39 3.47 -7.85
CA GLU A 42 4.09 2.96 -9.04
C GLU A 42 3.55 3.62 -10.32
N LYS A 43 2.23 3.66 -10.49
CA LYS A 43 1.58 4.34 -11.64
C LYS A 43 1.89 5.84 -11.69
N MET A 44 1.93 6.52 -10.54
CA MET A 44 2.29 7.93 -10.48
C MET A 44 3.74 8.16 -10.91
N TRP A 45 4.67 7.31 -10.47
CA TRP A 45 6.07 7.38 -10.88
C TRP A 45 6.27 7.05 -12.36
N GLU A 46 5.54 6.08 -12.90
CA GLU A 46 5.54 5.79 -14.34
C GLU A 46 5.05 7.00 -15.16
N ALA A 47 3.96 7.64 -14.71
CA ALA A 47 3.44 8.84 -15.36
C ALA A 47 4.45 10.01 -15.33
N GLU A 48 5.09 10.26 -14.19
CA GLU A 48 6.13 11.29 -14.07
C GLU A 48 7.35 10.99 -14.97
N ARG A 49 7.80 9.74 -15.00
CA ARG A 49 8.93 9.31 -15.84
C ARG A 49 8.62 9.49 -17.33
N ASN A 50 7.41 9.14 -17.77
CA ASN A 50 7.00 9.30 -19.16
C ASN A 50 6.78 10.78 -19.54
N GLY A 51 6.28 11.60 -18.61
CA GLY A 51 6.19 13.04 -18.77
C GLY A 51 7.56 13.69 -19.00
N ARG A 52 8.59 13.33 -18.21
CA ARG A 52 9.96 13.84 -18.41
C ARG A 52 10.62 13.42 -19.73
N LYS A 53 10.31 12.23 -20.26
CA LYS A 53 10.79 11.80 -21.59
C LYS A 53 10.17 12.58 -22.75
N SER A 54 9.07 13.30 -22.51
CA SER A 54 8.27 13.97 -23.54
C SER A 54 8.59 15.47 -23.69
N SER A 55 9.52 16.00 -22.88
CA SER A 55 10.15 17.31 -23.12
C SER A 55 11.53 17.10 -23.73
N PRO A 56 11.65 16.92 -25.06
CA PRO A 56 12.92 17.11 -25.72
C PRO A 56 13.25 18.60 -25.68
N ASP A 57 14.33 18.90 -24.99
CA ASP A 57 15.37 19.86 -25.40
C ASP A 57 14.95 20.79 -26.55
N GLU A 58 14.37 21.95 -26.22
CA GLU A 58 14.40 23.12 -27.09
C GLU A 58 15.84 23.69 -27.07
N THR A 59 16.77 22.92 -27.61
CA THR A 59 18.12 23.38 -27.94
C THR A 59 18.35 23.06 -29.40
N GLU A 60 17.94 23.97 -30.27
CA GLU A 60 18.65 24.42 -31.48
C GLU A 60 17.71 25.24 -32.36
N GLY A 61 18.09 26.50 -32.62
CA GLY A 61 17.40 27.47 -33.46
C GLY A 61 17.99 28.87 -33.31
#